data_AF-A0A967W837-F1
#
_entry.id   AF-A0A967W837-F1
#
_cell.length_a   1.000
_cell.length_b   1.000
_cell.length_c   1.000
_cell.angle_alpha   90.00
_cell.angle_beta   90.00
_cell.angle_gamma   90.00
#
_symmetry.space_group_name_H-M   'P 1'
#
loop_
_entity.id
_entity.type
_entity.pdbx_description
1 polymer ?
#
loop_
_entity_poly.entity_id
_entity_poly.type
_entity_poly.pdbx_seq_one_letter_code
_entity_poly.pdbx_strand_id
1 'polypeptide(L)'
;ARDRTIPEQLLVDVEVADIARGERLYNDYCGVCHGLVVRSSGAIADLRLMSEGSHEAFNQIVLDGVMSARGMAAFSDVLTAEDSERIHHYVRARAHEDREVALGNSEEARLTWLN
;
A
#
# COMPACT_ATOMS: atom_id res chain seq x y z
N ALA A 1 -9.36 13.52 18.28
CA ALA A 1 -9.25 13.18 16.85
C ALA A 1 -8.66 11.78 16.75
N ARG A 2 -8.96 10.99 15.69
CA ARG A 2 -8.23 9.73 15.45
C ARG A 2 -6.76 10.04 15.18
N ASP A 3 -5.86 9.24 15.72
CA ASP A 3 -4.45 9.28 15.37
C ASP A 3 -4.29 8.96 13.87
N ARG A 4 -3.50 9.77 13.17
CA ARG A 4 -3.21 9.62 11.74
C ARG A 4 -1.70 9.58 11.47
N THR A 5 -0.91 9.34 12.52
CA THR A 5 0.53 9.17 12.42
C THR A 5 0.80 7.93 11.56
N ILE A 6 1.61 8.11 10.51
CA ILE A 6 1.98 7.01 9.62
C ILE A 6 3.03 6.15 10.34
N PRO A 7 2.77 4.84 10.55
CA PRO A 7 3.73 3.94 11.17
C PRO A 7 5.02 3.85 10.36
N GLU A 8 6.14 3.66 11.04
CA GLU A 8 7.43 3.38 10.38
C GLU A 8 7.32 2.11 9.54
N GLN A 9 7.96 2.12 8.37
CA GLN A 9 7.90 1.03 7.39
C GLN A 9 9.30 0.47 7.16
N LEU A 10 9.38 -0.85 7.02
CA LEU A 10 10.62 -1.55 6.67
C LEU A 10 10.64 -1.85 5.17
N LEU A 11 11.65 -1.30 4.47
CA LEU A 11 11.90 -1.46 3.03
C LEU A 11 13.15 -2.31 2.75
N VAL A 12 13.32 -3.40 3.50
CA VAL A 12 14.52 -4.25 3.40
C VAL A 12 14.41 -5.16 2.17
N ASP A 13 15.48 -5.25 1.39
CA ASP A 13 15.62 -6.12 0.20
C ASP A 13 14.53 -5.92 -0.88
N VAL A 14 14.03 -4.68 -1.04
CA VAL A 14 13.02 -4.35 -2.05
C VAL A 14 13.67 -3.68 -3.26
N GLU A 15 13.54 -4.31 -4.44
CA GLU A 15 14.02 -3.74 -5.69
C GLU A 15 13.10 -2.61 -6.19
N VAL A 16 13.70 -1.56 -6.77
CA VAL A 16 12.95 -0.42 -7.35
C VAL A 16 11.97 -0.91 -8.44
N ALA A 17 12.36 -1.92 -9.21
CA ALA A 17 11.51 -2.49 -10.25
C ALA A 17 10.25 -3.17 -9.68
N ASP A 18 10.33 -3.76 -8.49
CA ASP A 18 9.18 -4.40 -7.83
C ASP A 18 8.23 -3.35 -7.25
N ILE A 19 8.74 -2.27 -6.68
CA ILE A 19 7.94 -1.10 -6.32
C ILE A 19 7.25 -0.53 -7.56
N ALA A 20 7.96 -0.47 -8.70
CA ALA A 20 7.44 0.03 -9.96
C ALA A 20 6.32 -0.80 -10.56
N ARG A 21 6.46 -2.12 -10.46
CA ARG A 21 5.40 -3.03 -10.87
C ARG A 21 4.23 -2.95 -9.90
N GLY A 22 4.51 -2.92 -8.60
CA GLY A 22 3.52 -2.82 -7.53
C GLY A 22 2.62 -1.62 -7.64
N GLU A 23 3.17 -0.48 -8.06
CA GLU A 23 2.34 0.70 -8.23
C GLU A 23 1.37 0.62 -9.40
N ARG A 24 1.82 0.14 -10.56
CA ARG A 24 0.92 -0.04 -11.71
C ARG A 24 -0.25 -0.93 -11.33
N LEU A 25 0.05 -2.04 -10.66
CA LEU A 25 -0.97 -2.95 -10.13
C LEU A 25 -1.88 -2.27 -9.10
N TYR A 26 -1.31 -1.48 -8.18
CA TYR A 26 -2.09 -0.73 -7.20
C TYR A 26 -3.07 0.23 -7.89
N ASN A 27 -2.64 0.95 -8.92
CA ASN A 27 -3.48 1.87 -9.66
C ASN A 27 -4.61 1.13 -10.38
N ASP A 28 -4.32 -0.02 -10.96
CA ASP A 28 -5.29 -0.82 -11.71
C ASP A 28 -6.36 -1.45 -10.79
N TYR A 29 -5.98 -1.93 -9.61
CA TYR A 29 -6.85 -2.77 -8.77
C TYR A 29 -7.27 -2.14 -7.43
N CYS A 30 -6.50 -1.22 -6.87
CA CYS A 30 -6.66 -0.77 -5.48
C CYS A 30 -7.03 0.71 -5.37
N GLY A 31 -6.46 1.57 -6.23
CA GLY A 31 -6.50 3.02 -6.10
C GLY A 31 -7.90 3.63 -6.18
N VAL A 32 -8.84 2.99 -6.87
CA VAL A 32 -10.24 3.45 -6.94
C VAL A 32 -10.93 3.47 -5.57
N CYS A 33 -10.56 2.55 -4.68
CA CYS A 33 -11.14 2.44 -3.34
C CYS A 33 -10.23 3.06 -2.28
N HIS A 34 -8.93 2.77 -2.34
CA HIS A 34 -7.97 3.16 -1.31
C HIS A 34 -7.31 4.53 -1.58
N GLY A 35 -7.67 5.18 -2.68
CA GLY A 35 -7.23 6.51 -3.06
C GLY A 35 -5.99 6.51 -3.97
N LEU A 36 -5.83 7.58 -4.74
CA LEU A 36 -4.65 7.76 -5.59
C LEU A 36 -3.39 7.88 -4.72
N VAL A 37 -2.28 7.32 -5.20
CA VAL A 37 -0.99 7.30 -4.49
C VAL A 37 -1.09 6.84 -3.02
N VAL A 38 -2.03 5.92 -2.75
CA VAL A 38 -2.31 5.33 -1.43
C VAL A 38 -2.89 6.34 -0.42
N ARG A 39 -3.47 7.45 -0.90
CA ARG A 39 -4.07 8.49 -0.06
C ARG A 39 -5.59 8.38 -0.03
N SER A 40 -6.10 7.64 0.94
CA SER A 40 -7.55 7.48 1.12
C SER A 40 -8.24 8.79 1.52
N SER A 41 -9.47 8.98 1.04
CA SER A 41 -10.38 10.05 1.48
C SER A 41 -10.89 9.85 2.91
N GLY A 42 -10.68 8.67 3.49
CA GLY A 42 -11.10 8.29 4.84
C GLY A 42 -12.39 7.47 4.90
N ALA A 43 -13.11 7.31 3.78
CA ALA A 43 -14.28 6.43 3.71
C ALA A 43 -13.88 4.94 3.72
N ILE A 44 -12.79 4.60 3.03
CA ILE A 44 -12.14 3.29 3.04
C ILE A 44 -10.81 3.40 3.80
N ALA A 45 -10.30 2.28 4.33
CA ALA A 45 -9.04 2.26 5.07
C ALA A 45 -7.89 2.91 4.29
N ASP A 46 -7.12 3.75 4.96
CA ASP A 46 -5.88 4.34 4.44
C ASP A 46 -4.76 3.30 4.61
N LEU A 47 -4.28 2.72 3.51
CA LEU A 47 -3.32 1.62 3.58
C LEU A 47 -1.93 2.07 4.09
N ARG A 48 -1.66 3.39 4.13
CA ARG A 48 -0.45 3.89 4.79
C ARG A 48 -0.48 3.73 6.30
N LEU A 49 -1.66 3.53 6.89
CA LEU A 49 -1.87 3.36 8.33
C LEU A 49 -2.07 1.88 8.72
N MET A 50 -1.59 0.96 7.89
CA MET A 50 -1.73 -0.48 8.08
C MET A 50 -1.07 -0.93 9.40
N SER A 51 -1.73 -1.82 10.13
CA SER A 51 -1.17 -2.45 11.34
C SER A 51 -0.21 -3.58 10.97
N GLU A 52 0.67 -3.97 11.90
CA GLU A 52 1.57 -5.14 11.74
C GLU A 52 0.79 -6.40 11.32
N GLY A 53 -0.28 -6.75 12.04
CA GLY A 53 -1.11 -7.90 11.66
C GLY A 53 -1.79 -7.78 10.29
N SER A 54 -2.05 -6.57 9.80
CA SER A 54 -2.55 -6.37 8.43
C SER A 54 -1.44 -6.51 7.38
N HIS A 55 -0.19 -6.14 7.72
CA HIS A 55 0.96 -6.44 6.88
C HIS A 55 1.22 -7.95 6.80
N GLU A 56 1.14 -8.67 7.93
CA GLU A 56 1.31 -10.13 7.96
C GLU A 56 0.23 -10.86 7.17
N ALA A 57 -1.02 -10.38 7.25
CA ALA A 57 -2.15 -10.96 6.56
C ALA A 57 -2.37 -10.42 5.13
N PHE A 58 -1.44 -9.64 4.56
CA PHE A 58 -1.68 -8.89 3.33
C PHE A 58 -2.16 -9.78 2.17
N ASN A 59 -1.47 -10.90 1.91
CA ASN A 59 -1.87 -11.85 0.85
C ASN A 59 -3.24 -12.49 1.13
N GLN A 60 -3.56 -12.80 2.39
CA GLN A 60 -4.88 -13.35 2.74
C GLN A 60 -6.00 -12.34 2.52
N ILE A 61 -5.72 -11.06 2.78
CA ILE A 61 -6.67 -9.95 2.56
C ILE A 61 -6.89 -9.74 1.06
N VAL A 62 -5.82 -9.68 0.27
CA VAL A 62 -5.88 -9.33 -1.16
C VAL A 62 -6.30 -10.51 -2.03
N LEU A 63 -5.80 -11.72 -1.76
CA LEU A 63 -5.98 -12.88 -2.63
C LEU A 63 -7.05 -13.84 -2.10
N ASP A 64 -7.05 -14.11 -0.80
CA ASP A 64 -7.92 -15.12 -0.19
C ASP A 64 -9.28 -14.55 0.26
N GLY A 65 -9.44 -13.23 0.22
CA GLY A 65 -10.72 -12.58 0.45
C GLY A 65 -11.19 -12.62 1.90
N VAL A 66 -10.29 -12.71 2.89
CA VAL A 66 -10.69 -12.78 4.32
C VAL A 66 -11.48 -11.54 4.80
N MET A 67 -11.48 -10.45 4.02
CA MET A 67 -12.24 -9.22 4.28
C MET A 67 -13.43 -9.02 3.32
N SER A 68 -13.81 -10.02 2.50
CA SER A 68 -14.90 -9.92 1.51
C SER A 68 -16.25 -9.59 2.13
N ALA A 69 -16.55 -10.14 3.31
CA ALA A 69 -17.78 -9.81 4.04
C ALA A 69 -17.89 -8.33 4.47
N ARG A 70 -16.77 -7.59 4.43
CA ARG A 70 -16.68 -6.15 4.71
C ARG A 70 -16.52 -5.30 3.45
N GLY A 71 -16.67 -5.91 2.26
CA GLY A 71 -16.61 -5.22 0.97
C GLY A 71 -15.22 -5.12 0.34
N MET A 72 -14.18 -5.73 0.92
CA MET A 72 -12.86 -5.83 0.28
C MET A 72 -12.83 -7.04 -0.66
N ALA A 73 -12.79 -6.81 -1.97
CA ALA A 73 -12.77 -7.88 -2.96
C ALA A 73 -11.52 -8.76 -2.84
N ALA A 74 -11.67 -10.03 -3.20
CA ALA A 74 -10.55 -10.94 -3.46
C ALA A 74 -10.10 -10.79 -4.92
N PHE A 75 -8.80 -10.90 -5.17
CA PHE A 75 -8.20 -10.67 -6.48
C PHE A 75 -7.40 -11.89 -7.00
N SER A 76 -7.57 -13.08 -6.41
CA SER A 76 -6.83 -14.29 -6.81
C SER A 76 -7.14 -14.79 -8.23
N ASP A 77 -8.17 -14.25 -8.89
CA ASP A 77 -8.50 -14.49 -10.29
C ASP A 77 -7.70 -13.60 -11.27
N VAL A 78 -7.11 -12.51 -10.79
CA VAL A 78 -6.40 -11.52 -11.62
C VAL A 78 -5.00 -11.13 -11.13
N LEU A 79 -4.65 -11.44 -9.88
CA LEU A 79 -3.35 -11.17 -9.26
C LEU A 79 -2.70 -12.47 -8.77
N THR A 80 -1.38 -12.56 -8.98
CA THR A 80 -0.55 -13.61 -8.38
C THR A 80 -0.09 -13.23 -6.97
N ALA A 81 0.47 -14.19 -6.22
CA ALA A 81 1.14 -13.91 -4.95
C ALA A 81 2.27 -12.89 -5.10
N GLU A 82 3.06 -12.99 -6.16
CA GLU A 82 4.15 -12.06 -6.48
C GLU A 82 3.62 -10.65 -6.81
N ASP A 83 2.50 -10.56 -7.55
CA ASP A 83 1.86 -9.26 -7.80
C ASP A 83 1.34 -8.62 -6.50
N SER A 84 0.76 -9.41 -5.60
CA SER A 84 0.32 -8.95 -4.27
C SER A 84 1.49 -8.44 -3.43
N GLU A 85 2.61 -9.18 -3.38
CA GLU A 85 3.82 -8.73 -2.68
C GLU A 85 4.38 -7.42 -3.26
N ARG A 86 4.38 -7.27 -4.59
CA ARG A 86 4.78 -6.02 -5.25
C ARG A 86 3.87 -4.85 -4.87
N ILE A 87 2.55 -5.04 -4.86
CA ILE A 87 1.61 -4.02 -4.37
C ILE A 87 1.95 -3.65 -2.92
N HIS A 88 2.27 -4.64 -2.08
CA HIS A 88 2.66 -4.41 -0.70
C HIS A 88 3.92 -3.59 -0.57
N HIS A 89 4.95 -3.90 -1.36
CA HIS A 89 6.18 -3.11 -1.45
C HIS A 89 5.90 -1.66 -1.82
N TYR A 90 5.03 -1.45 -2.81
CA TYR A 90 4.61 -0.10 -3.19
C TYR A 90 3.90 0.65 -2.05
N VAL A 91 2.93 0.01 -1.38
CA VAL A 91 2.21 0.61 -0.25
C VAL A 91 3.18 0.99 0.88
N ARG A 92 4.12 0.11 1.22
CA ARG A 92 5.17 0.39 2.23
C ARG A 92 6.04 1.57 1.81
N ALA A 93 6.47 1.62 0.54
CA ALA A 93 7.31 2.69 0.04
C ALA A 93 6.59 4.05 0.10
N ARG A 94 5.32 4.12 -0.31
CA ARG A 94 4.49 5.33 -0.19
C ARG A 94 4.26 5.75 1.25
N ALA A 95 4.00 4.80 2.13
CA ALA A 95 3.81 5.08 3.55
C ALA A 95 5.10 5.60 4.21
N HIS A 96 6.25 4.99 3.92
CA HIS A 96 7.56 5.48 4.35
C HIS A 96 7.79 6.93 3.90
N GLU A 97 7.63 7.20 2.61
CA GLU A 97 7.84 8.52 2.04
C GLU A 97 6.93 9.59 2.65
N ASP A 98 5.62 9.34 2.69
CA ASP A 98 4.66 10.30 3.26
C ASP A 98 4.92 10.52 4.76
N ARG A 99 5.47 9.53 5.48
CA ARG A 99 5.92 9.69 6.85
C ARG A 99 7.12 10.63 6.95
N GLU A 100 8.14 10.46 6.11
CA GLU A 100 9.32 11.34 6.12
C GLU A 100 8.94 12.79 5.80
N VAL A 101 8.01 13.01 4.87
CA VAL A 101 7.44 14.35 4.62
C VAL A 101 6.70 14.87 5.86
N ALA A 102 5.87 14.05 6.50
CA ALA A 102 5.12 14.46 7.70
C ALA A 102 6.04 14.81 8.89
N LEU A 103 7.22 14.18 8.98
CA LEU A 103 8.25 14.47 9.98
C LEU A 103 9.13 15.68 9.62
N GLY A 104 9.00 16.23 8.40
CA GLY A 104 9.83 17.34 7.91
C GLY A 104 11.24 16.91 7.46
N ASN A 105 11.47 15.60 7.28
CA ASN A 105 12.75 15.05 6.83
C ASN A 105 12.93 15.14 5.30
N SER A 106 11.86 15.46 4.55
CA SER A 106 11.88 15.59 3.09
C SER A 106 10.83 16.61 2.63
N GLU A 107 11.20 17.45 1.65
CA GLU A 107 10.32 18.53 1.15
C GLU A 107 9.27 18.05 0.14
N GLU A 108 9.54 16.95 -0.58
CA GLU A 108 8.60 16.39 -1.55
C GLU A 108 8.56 14.87 -1.44
N ALA A 109 7.35 14.31 -1.57
CA ALA A 109 7.16 12.90 -1.86
C ALA A 109 7.59 12.64 -3.31
N ARG A 110 8.89 12.45 -3.51
CA ARG A 110 9.47 12.00 -4.76
C ARG A 110 9.72 10.49 -4.71
N LEU A 111 8.82 9.72 -5.34
CA LEU A 111 9.13 8.64 -6.30
C LEU A 111 7.83 8.00 -6.82
N THR A 112 7.45 8.33 -8.05
CA THR A 112 6.46 7.56 -8.81
C THR A 112 7.13 6.41 -9.59
N TRP A 113 8.02 5.65 -8.89
CA TRP A 113 8.81 4.48 -9.37
C TRP A 113 9.47 4.63 -10.74
N LEU A 114 9.94 5.84 -10.98
CA LEU A 114 10.73 6.21 -12.15
C LEU A 114 11.95 6.99 -11.65
N ASN A 115 13.06 6.98 -12.37
CA ASN A 115 13.13 6.85 -13.84
C ASN A 115 12.68 5.54 -14.49
#